data_AF-R0GS80-F1
#
_entry.id   AF-R0GS80-F1
#
_cell.length_a   1.000
_cell.length_b   1.000
_cell.length_c   1.000
_cell.angle_alpha   90.00
_cell.angle_beta   90.00
_cell.angle_gamma   90.00
#
_symmetry.space_group_name_H-M   'P 1'
#
loop_
_entity.id
_entity.type
_entity.pdbx_description
1 polymer ?
#
loop_
_entity_poly.entity_id
_entity_poly.type
_entity_poly.pdbx_seq_one_letter_code
_entity_poly.pdbx_strand_id
1 'polypeptide(L)'
;MTRSSLVDSCSYSRIFRCIFFLLSFCIFFLTTTNAQVMHRRLWPWPYWPRPYPQPWPMAPPAPKPSPPPGPSPKPVPPPGPSPCPPTPPKPQPKPPPAPSPSACPPPAPAPSPSACPSPPPKPQPKPAPPPACPPTPPKPQPKPAPPAPKNKPPPAPAPKPIPTPPPAPTPKPAPPPPKPENKTIPAVFFFGDSVFDTGNNNNRSTKMKSNYRPYGMDFKMGVATGRFSNGRVASDYLAKYLGVKEIVPAYFDPKIQPNDLLTGVSFASGGAGYNPATSQSAKAIPMLDQLKNFQDYIEKVNKVVRQEKTGEVLAGLEKTNQLISKGVAIVVAGSNDLVITYFGSGAQRLKNDIDSYTSIIADSAASFVLQLYGYGARRIGVIGAPPLGCVPSQRGKRKKKCNDELNYAAQLFNSKLLLVMGQMSKTLPNSTLVYMDIYTIFSQMLESPEDYGFEETKKPCCKTRLLTGGALCKKSTSKICPNTSSYLFWDGMHPTQRAYETINKALVTEYAHVLSK
;
A
#
# COMPACT_ATOMS: atom_id res chain seq x y z
N MET A 1 -40.49 -58.59 28.96
CA MET A 1 -41.33 -57.38 28.75
C MET A 1 -40.40 -56.20 28.46
N THR A 2 -40.62 -55.60 27.29
CA THR A 2 -40.31 -54.20 26.90
C THR A 2 -38.93 -53.61 27.25
N ARG A 3 -38.08 -53.58 26.22
CA ARG A 3 -36.99 -52.60 26.06
C ARG A 3 -37.57 -51.42 25.28
N SER A 4 -37.61 -50.22 25.87
CA SER A 4 -37.95 -48.98 25.16
C SER A 4 -36.77 -48.01 25.18
N SER A 5 -36.44 -47.57 23.95
CA SER A 5 -35.90 -46.26 23.55
C SER A 5 -34.72 -45.64 24.30
N LEU A 6 -33.55 -45.60 23.65
CA LEU A 6 -32.63 -44.45 23.65
C LEU A 6 -31.55 -44.64 22.57
N VAL A 7 -31.96 -44.71 21.29
CA VAL A 7 -31.04 -44.56 20.14
C VAL A 7 -31.75 -43.75 19.05
N ASP A 8 -31.93 -42.45 19.29
CA ASP A 8 -32.41 -41.47 18.30
C ASP A 8 -31.48 -40.25 18.28
N SER A 9 -30.19 -40.44 17.95
CA SER A 9 -29.26 -39.27 17.93
C SER A 9 -28.15 -39.28 16.88
N CYS A 10 -28.22 -40.11 15.83
CA CYS A 10 -27.25 -40.05 14.72
C CYS A 10 -27.82 -39.56 13.38
N SER A 11 -29.14 -39.51 13.22
CA SER A 11 -29.77 -38.97 11.98
C SER A 11 -29.81 -37.43 11.95
N TYR A 12 -29.79 -36.78 13.11
CA TYR A 12 -29.78 -35.32 13.22
C TYR A 12 -28.49 -34.68 12.68
N SER A 13 -27.36 -35.40 12.61
CA SER A 13 -26.03 -34.81 12.33
C SER A 13 -25.81 -34.39 10.86
N ARG A 14 -26.36 -35.10 9.87
CA ARG A 14 -26.21 -34.72 8.45
C ARG A 14 -27.16 -33.59 8.06
N ILE A 15 -28.39 -33.64 8.59
CA ILE A 15 -29.39 -32.59 8.39
C ILE A 15 -28.94 -31.30 9.10
N PHE A 16 -28.40 -31.39 10.33
CA PHE A 16 -27.81 -30.22 11.01
C PHE A 16 -26.65 -29.63 10.22
N ARG A 17 -25.74 -30.44 9.66
CA ARG A 17 -24.59 -29.93 8.89
C ARG A 17 -25.01 -29.23 7.60
N CYS A 18 -26.02 -29.72 6.89
CA CYS A 18 -26.57 -29.03 5.71
C CYS A 18 -27.30 -27.75 6.09
N ILE A 19 -28.09 -27.76 7.17
CA ILE A 19 -28.78 -26.57 7.68
C ILE A 19 -27.77 -25.53 8.17
N PHE A 20 -26.68 -25.93 8.83
CA PHE A 20 -25.61 -25.03 9.29
C PHE A 20 -24.79 -24.45 8.13
N PHE A 21 -24.55 -25.22 7.07
CA PHE A 21 -23.91 -24.72 5.85
C PHE A 21 -24.80 -23.73 5.10
N LEU A 22 -26.10 -24.02 4.96
CA LEU A 22 -27.06 -23.12 4.31
C LEU A 22 -27.30 -21.85 5.15
N LEU A 23 -27.38 -21.97 6.48
CA LEU A 23 -27.45 -20.82 7.38
C LEU A 23 -26.15 -20.00 7.35
N SER A 24 -24.97 -20.62 7.34
CA SER A 24 -23.70 -19.89 7.25
C SER A 24 -23.50 -19.22 5.89
N PHE A 25 -23.96 -19.85 4.80
CA PHE A 25 -23.95 -19.27 3.46
C PHE A 25 -24.95 -18.13 3.31
N CYS A 26 -26.16 -18.27 3.88
CA CYS A 26 -27.14 -17.18 3.97
C CYS A 26 -26.66 -16.05 4.87
N ILE A 27 -26.02 -16.33 6.00
CA ILE A 27 -25.43 -15.30 6.88
C ILE A 27 -24.26 -14.61 6.18
N PHE A 28 -23.41 -15.32 5.44
CA PHE A 28 -22.32 -14.72 4.66
C PHE A 28 -22.84 -13.83 3.53
N PHE A 29 -23.88 -14.26 2.79
CA PHE A 29 -24.50 -13.42 1.77
C PHE A 29 -25.28 -12.24 2.36
N LEU A 30 -26.00 -12.43 3.47
CA LEU A 30 -26.70 -11.37 4.19
C LEU A 30 -25.73 -10.39 4.85
N THR A 31 -24.57 -10.81 5.32
CA THR A 31 -23.56 -9.90 5.92
C THR A 31 -22.72 -9.17 4.89
N THR A 32 -22.44 -9.76 3.72
CA THR A 32 -21.73 -9.08 2.62
C THR A 32 -22.64 -8.11 1.86
N THR A 33 -23.91 -8.45 1.63
CA THR A 33 -24.90 -7.50 1.08
C THR A 33 -25.35 -6.47 2.13
N ASN A 34 -25.51 -6.83 3.40
CA ASN A 34 -25.72 -5.84 4.46
C ASN A 34 -24.47 -5.01 4.76
N ALA A 35 -23.24 -5.45 4.47
CA ALA A 35 -22.07 -4.57 4.57
C ALA A 35 -22.13 -3.43 3.56
N GLN A 36 -22.61 -3.69 2.34
CA GLN A 36 -22.88 -2.67 1.32
C GLN A 36 -24.03 -1.73 1.72
N VAL A 37 -25.08 -2.26 2.36
CA VAL A 37 -26.25 -1.48 2.83
C VAL A 37 -25.96 -0.72 4.14
N MET A 38 -25.19 -1.30 5.06
CA MET A 38 -24.73 -0.66 6.31
C MET A 38 -23.67 0.41 6.02
N HIS A 39 -22.82 0.24 5.00
CA HIS A 39 -21.93 1.31 4.52
C HIS A 39 -22.71 2.52 4.01
N ARG A 40 -23.92 2.32 3.43
CA ARG A 40 -24.83 3.43 3.06
C ARG A 40 -25.62 4.01 4.24
N ARG A 41 -25.92 3.23 5.29
CA ARG A 41 -26.69 3.68 6.46
C ARG A 41 -25.85 4.29 7.59
N LEU A 42 -24.62 3.82 7.80
CA LEU A 42 -23.69 4.35 8.81
C LEU A 42 -22.88 5.55 8.29
N TRP A 43 -22.88 5.78 6.98
CA TRP A 43 -22.23 6.92 6.33
C TRP A 43 -23.20 7.61 5.36
N PRO A 44 -24.25 8.28 5.85
CA PRO A 44 -25.07 9.11 4.98
C PRO A 44 -24.18 10.22 4.42
N TRP A 45 -24.01 10.22 3.09
CA TRP A 45 -23.46 11.35 2.36
C TRP A 45 -24.20 12.61 2.83
N PRO A 46 -23.51 13.71 3.20
CA PRO A 46 -24.21 14.96 3.42
C PRO A 46 -24.95 15.31 2.12
N TYR A 47 -26.28 15.28 2.20
CA TYR A 47 -27.21 15.72 1.18
C TYR A 47 -26.90 17.18 0.87
N TRP A 48 -26.20 17.42 -0.24
CA TRP A 48 -26.23 18.73 -0.88
C TRP A 48 -27.58 18.89 -1.58
N PRO A 49 -28.33 19.98 -1.35
CA PRO A 49 -29.53 20.21 -2.12
C PRO A 49 -29.16 20.74 -3.51
N ARG A 50 -29.78 20.14 -4.53
CA ARG A 50 -30.09 20.66 -5.89
C ARG A 50 -29.21 20.22 -7.08
N PRO A 51 -29.83 20.22 -8.28
CA PRO A 51 -29.82 19.07 -9.18
C PRO A 51 -28.68 19.14 -10.19
N TYR A 52 -28.20 17.96 -10.60
CA TYR A 52 -27.47 17.85 -11.85
C TYR A 52 -28.37 18.36 -12.99
N PRO A 53 -27.88 19.23 -13.89
CA PRO A 53 -28.51 19.39 -15.17
C PRO A 53 -28.48 18.04 -15.88
N GLN A 54 -29.63 17.65 -16.44
CA GLN A 54 -29.73 16.58 -17.43
C GLN A 54 -28.62 16.76 -18.49
N PRO A 55 -28.02 15.68 -19.01
CA PRO A 55 -27.10 15.80 -20.14
C PRO A 55 -27.84 16.48 -21.29
N TRP A 56 -27.30 17.61 -21.76
CA TRP A 56 -27.75 18.23 -22.99
C TRP A 56 -27.73 17.19 -24.12
N PRO A 57 -28.75 17.13 -24.99
CA PRO A 57 -28.70 16.30 -26.18
C PRO A 57 -27.50 16.75 -27.03
N MET A 58 -26.70 15.78 -27.47
CA MET A 58 -25.61 16.00 -28.41
C MET A 58 -26.11 16.84 -29.59
N ALA A 59 -25.36 17.89 -29.95
CA ALA A 59 -25.59 18.61 -31.19
C ALA A 59 -25.59 17.62 -32.36
N PRO A 60 -26.55 17.69 -33.29
CA PRO A 60 -26.55 16.82 -34.46
C PRO A 60 -25.29 17.05 -35.30
N PRO A 61 -24.70 16.00 -35.90
CA PRO A 61 -23.52 16.14 -36.75
C PRO A 61 -23.82 17.00 -37.98
N ALA A 62 -22.81 17.73 -38.44
CA ALA A 62 -22.87 18.59 -39.62
C ALA A 62 -23.42 17.85 -40.86
N PRO A 63 -24.21 18.52 -41.71
CA PRO A 63 -24.84 17.89 -42.87
C PRO A 63 -23.79 17.45 -43.90
N LYS A 64 -23.86 16.18 -44.32
CA LYS A 64 -23.12 15.66 -45.48
C LYS A 64 -23.73 16.22 -46.78
N PRO A 65 -22.93 16.45 -47.84
CA PRO A 65 -23.42 16.95 -49.11
C PRO A 65 -24.36 15.93 -49.80
N SER A 66 -25.47 16.45 -50.33
CA SER A 66 -26.57 15.69 -50.95
C SER A 66 -26.18 15.09 -52.31
N PRO A 67 -26.55 13.83 -52.60
CA PRO A 67 -26.49 13.27 -53.96
C PRO A 67 -27.65 13.78 -54.84
N PRO A 68 -27.52 13.73 -56.18
CA PRO A 68 -28.49 14.34 -57.10
C PRO A 68 -29.83 13.60 -57.16
N PRO A 69 -30.92 14.27 -57.61
CA PRO A 69 -32.28 13.77 -57.45
C PRO A 69 -32.62 12.68 -58.46
N GLY A 70 -33.03 11.51 -57.94
CA GLY A 70 -33.70 10.44 -58.69
C GLY A 70 -35.23 10.62 -58.69
N PRO A 71 -35.95 9.99 -59.63
CA PRO A 71 -37.34 10.33 -59.94
C PRO A 71 -38.35 9.79 -58.92
N SER A 72 -39.39 10.60 -58.67
CA SER A 72 -40.48 10.35 -57.72
C SER A 72 -41.40 9.19 -58.12
N PRO A 73 -41.79 8.32 -57.16
CA PRO A 73 -42.98 7.47 -57.29
C PRO A 73 -44.13 7.86 -56.35
N LYS A 74 -45.34 7.49 -56.81
CA LYS A 74 -46.72 7.86 -56.43
C LYS A 74 -47.19 7.46 -55.00
N PRO A 75 -48.31 8.05 -54.50
CA PRO A 75 -48.84 7.84 -53.14
C PRO A 75 -49.75 6.61 -53.00
N VAL A 76 -50.07 6.17 -51.75
CA VAL A 76 -51.26 5.39 -51.24
C VAL A 76 -50.89 4.49 -50.00
N PRO A 77 -51.76 3.98 -49.07
CA PRO A 77 -53.04 4.37 -48.39
C PRO A 77 -52.98 4.31 -46.81
N PRO A 78 -54.07 4.49 -46.02
CA PRO A 78 -54.01 4.57 -44.53
C PRO A 78 -54.00 3.21 -43.78
N PRO A 79 -53.69 3.19 -42.46
CA PRO A 79 -53.52 1.96 -41.67
C PRO A 79 -54.82 1.30 -41.20
N GLY A 80 -54.85 -0.04 -41.20
CA GLY A 80 -55.93 -0.88 -40.66
C GLY A 80 -55.74 -1.30 -39.18
N PRO A 81 -56.76 -1.94 -38.56
CA PRO A 81 -56.81 -2.17 -37.10
C PRO A 81 -56.02 -3.40 -36.61
N SER A 82 -55.55 -3.32 -35.35
CA SER A 82 -54.80 -4.36 -34.62
C SER A 82 -55.67 -5.52 -34.10
N PRO A 83 -55.19 -6.78 -34.11
CA PRO A 83 -55.87 -7.93 -33.50
C PRO A 83 -55.49 -8.18 -32.02
N CYS A 84 -56.44 -8.79 -31.28
CA CYS A 84 -56.43 -9.12 -29.84
C CYS A 84 -55.41 -10.20 -29.39
N PRO A 85 -55.08 -10.27 -28.09
CA PRO A 85 -54.14 -11.25 -27.53
C PRO A 85 -54.76 -12.65 -27.27
N PRO A 86 -53.97 -13.74 -27.33
CA PRO A 86 -54.43 -15.11 -27.10
C PRO A 86 -54.45 -15.53 -25.61
N THR A 87 -55.34 -16.48 -25.30
CA THR A 87 -55.69 -17.04 -23.99
C THR A 87 -54.69 -18.07 -23.43
N PRO A 88 -54.68 -18.34 -22.11
CA PRO A 88 -53.73 -19.24 -21.45
C PRO A 88 -54.08 -20.74 -21.60
N PRO A 89 -53.08 -21.67 -21.56
CA PRO A 89 -53.33 -23.11 -21.71
C PRO A 89 -53.89 -23.80 -20.45
N LYS A 90 -54.74 -24.81 -20.66
CA LYS A 90 -55.34 -25.69 -19.64
C LYS A 90 -54.36 -26.74 -19.07
N PRO A 91 -54.60 -27.30 -17.86
CA PRO A 91 -53.69 -28.22 -17.17
C PRO A 91 -53.70 -29.65 -17.74
N GLN A 92 -52.54 -30.33 -17.72
CA GLN A 92 -52.36 -31.74 -18.10
C GLN A 92 -52.49 -32.72 -16.90
N PRO A 93 -52.82 -34.01 -17.15
CA PRO A 93 -53.05 -35.02 -16.11
C PRO A 93 -51.76 -35.64 -15.53
N LYS A 94 -51.85 -36.13 -14.29
CA LYS A 94 -50.74 -36.66 -13.48
C LYS A 94 -50.40 -38.13 -13.82
N PRO A 95 -49.11 -38.55 -13.86
CA PRO A 95 -48.71 -39.94 -14.09
C PRO A 95 -48.91 -40.85 -12.86
N PRO A 96 -49.04 -42.18 -13.04
CA PRO A 96 -49.27 -43.16 -11.97
C PRO A 96 -47.99 -43.49 -11.17
N PRO A 97 -48.12 -44.04 -9.95
CA PRO A 97 -46.98 -44.31 -9.06
C PRO A 97 -46.21 -45.58 -9.44
N ALA A 98 -44.88 -45.53 -9.25
CA ALA A 98 -43.96 -46.65 -9.41
C ALA A 98 -43.85 -47.51 -8.12
N PRO A 99 -43.48 -48.80 -8.22
CA PRO A 99 -43.64 -49.79 -7.15
C PRO A 99 -42.54 -49.75 -6.07
N SER A 100 -42.88 -50.22 -4.87
CA SER A 100 -41.97 -50.35 -3.73
C SER A 100 -40.87 -51.40 -3.95
N PRO A 101 -39.60 -51.12 -3.60
CA PRO A 101 -38.56 -52.14 -3.58
C PRO A 101 -38.57 -52.95 -2.27
N SER A 102 -38.34 -54.26 -2.45
CA SER A 102 -38.28 -55.31 -1.44
C SER A 102 -37.02 -55.23 -0.56
N ALA A 103 -37.09 -55.83 0.64
CA ALA A 103 -36.08 -55.77 1.69
C ALA A 103 -34.78 -56.52 1.36
N CYS A 104 -33.64 -55.90 1.67
CA CYS A 104 -32.32 -56.57 1.73
C CYS A 104 -32.03 -57.07 3.16
N PRO A 105 -31.27 -58.18 3.32
CA PRO A 105 -31.00 -58.79 4.61
C PRO A 105 -29.96 -57.99 5.44
N PRO A 106 -29.96 -58.13 6.78
CA PRO A 106 -29.11 -57.32 7.65
C PRO A 106 -27.64 -57.78 7.62
N PRO A 107 -26.68 -56.84 7.71
CA PRO A 107 -25.25 -57.17 7.83
C PRO A 107 -24.86 -57.57 9.25
N ALA A 108 -23.82 -58.41 9.35
CA ALA A 108 -23.26 -58.96 10.58
C ALA A 108 -22.71 -57.88 11.54
N PRO A 109 -22.71 -58.12 12.87
CA PRO A 109 -22.30 -57.13 13.86
C PRO A 109 -20.78 -56.88 13.87
N ALA A 110 -20.40 -55.61 13.91
CA ALA A 110 -19.03 -55.14 14.11
C ALA A 110 -18.61 -55.23 15.60
N PRO A 111 -17.31 -55.40 15.90
CA PRO A 111 -16.82 -55.64 17.26
C PRO A 111 -16.80 -54.37 18.14
N SER A 112 -16.94 -54.58 19.45
CA SER A 112 -16.95 -53.54 20.50
C SER A 112 -15.64 -52.74 20.59
N PRO A 113 -15.68 -51.47 21.04
CA PRO A 113 -14.51 -50.61 21.18
C PRO A 113 -13.64 -51.02 22.38
N SER A 114 -12.34 -51.21 22.14
CA SER A 114 -11.32 -51.35 23.18
C SER A 114 -11.02 -50.00 23.86
N ALA A 115 -10.66 -50.10 25.14
CA ALA A 115 -10.34 -48.99 26.04
C ALA A 115 -9.21 -48.07 25.53
N CYS A 116 -9.27 -46.80 25.94
CA CYS A 116 -8.23 -45.78 25.71
C CYS A 116 -6.84 -46.26 26.17
N PRO A 117 -5.77 -46.05 25.39
CA PRO A 117 -4.42 -46.27 25.86
C PRO A 117 -3.96 -45.15 26.80
N SER A 118 -3.25 -45.54 27.86
CA SER A 118 -2.57 -44.65 28.81
C SER A 118 -1.47 -43.81 28.13
N PRO A 119 -1.10 -42.64 28.69
CA PRO A 119 -0.07 -41.78 28.11
C PRO A 119 1.32 -42.46 28.15
N PRO A 120 2.19 -42.23 27.14
CA PRO A 120 3.51 -42.83 27.08
C PRO A 120 4.44 -42.28 28.18
N PRO A 121 5.40 -43.08 28.67
CA PRO A 121 6.37 -42.65 29.68
C PRO A 121 7.34 -41.60 29.12
N LYS A 122 7.82 -40.72 30.01
CA LYS A 122 8.82 -39.68 29.72
C LYS A 122 10.06 -40.26 29.02
N PRO A 123 10.67 -39.56 28.04
CA PRO A 123 11.91 -39.98 27.42
C PRO A 123 13.05 -40.05 28.46
N GLN A 124 13.72 -41.20 28.55
CA GLN A 124 15.00 -41.32 29.26
C GLN A 124 16.10 -40.54 28.51
N PRO A 125 17.10 -39.98 29.22
CA PRO A 125 18.24 -39.31 28.59
C PRO A 125 19.05 -40.29 27.74
N LYS A 126 19.31 -39.92 26.48
CA LYS A 126 20.17 -40.66 25.57
C LYS A 126 21.63 -40.57 26.07
N PRO A 127 22.43 -41.66 26.05
CA PRO A 127 23.85 -41.58 26.38
C PRO A 127 24.59 -40.64 25.44
N ALA A 128 25.53 -39.86 25.99
CA ALA A 128 26.39 -38.97 25.22
C ALA A 128 27.23 -39.77 24.21
N PRO A 129 27.42 -39.28 22.97
CA PRO A 129 28.34 -39.90 22.03
C PRO A 129 29.79 -39.76 22.53
N PRO A 130 30.67 -40.74 22.25
CA PRO A 130 32.08 -40.67 22.63
C PRO A 130 32.77 -39.48 21.95
N PRO A 131 33.83 -38.93 22.57
CA PRO A 131 34.54 -37.76 22.05
C PRO A 131 35.13 -38.06 20.66
N ALA A 132 34.86 -37.19 19.71
CA ALA A 132 35.46 -37.23 18.39
C ALA A 132 36.98 -37.03 18.49
N CYS A 133 37.73 -37.88 17.79
CA CYS A 133 39.18 -37.72 17.63
C CYS A 133 39.53 -36.33 17.08
N PRO A 134 40.68 -35.74 17.48
CA PRO A 134 41.11 -34.45 16.96
C PRO A 134 41.39 -34.54 15.46
N PRO A 135 41.11 -33.48 14.68
CA PRO A 135 41.42 -33.45 13.26
C PRO A 135 42.93 -33.48 13.05
N THR A 136 43.38 -34.33 12.13
CA THR A 136 44.76 -34.36 11.63
C THR A 136 45.11 -33.02 10.96
N PRO A 137 46.33 -32.49 11.13
CA PRO A 137 46.74 -31.25 10.49
C PRO A 137 46.76 -31.41 8.96
N PRO A 138 46.32 -30.41 8.19
CA PRO A 138 46.44 -30.45 6.74
C PRO A 138 47.91 -30.41 6.31
N LYS A 139 48.26 -31.32 5.39
CA LYS A 139 49.58 -31.42 4.75
C LYS A 139 49.87 -30.12 3.98
N PRO A 140 51.09 -29.55 4.02
CA PRO A 140 51.40 -28.32 3.31
C PRO A 140 51.27 -28.49 1.79
N GLN A 141 50.50 -27.62 1.14
CA GLN A 141 50.50 -27.50 -0.32
C GLN A 141 51.80 -26.84 -0.81
N PRO A 142 52.42 -27.32 -1.91
CA PRO A 142 53.57 -26.65 -2.50
C PRO A 142 53.19 -25.28 -3.08
N LYS A 143 54.02 -24.28 -2.78
CA LYS A 143 53.95 -22.92 -3.31
C LYS A 143 54.15 -22.93 -4.84
N PRO A 144 53.31 -22.25 -5.65
CA PRO A 144 53.56 -22.12 -7.08
C PRO A 144 54.84 -21.34 -7.36
N ALA A 145 55.70 -21.87 -8.23
CA ALA A 145 56.91 -21.20 -8.71
C ALA A 145 56.54 -20.03 -9.66
N PRO A 146 57.39 -18.98 -9.77
CA PRO A 146 57.16 -17.88 -10.69
C PRO A 146 57.28 -18.34 -12.15
N PRO A 147 56.49 -17.79 -13.09
CA PRO A 147 56.64 -18.12 -14.50
C PRO A 147 57.96 -17.59 -15.08
N ALA A 148 58.68 -18.46 -15.80
CA ALA A 148 59.85 -18.13 -16.59
C ALA A 148 59.50 -17.19 -17.78
N PRO A 149 60.45 -16.37 -18.27
CA PRO A 149 60.21 -15.45 -19.37
C PRO A 149 59.99 -16.21 -20.69
N LYS A 150 58.88 -15.92 -21.37
CA LYS A 150 58.60 -16.48 -22.71
C LYS A 150 59.35 -15.67 -23.77
N ASN A 151 60.12 -16.39 -24.58
CA ASN A 151 60.84 -15.87 -25.74
C ASN A 151 59.87 -15.27 -26.78
N LYS A 152 60.30 -14.15 -27.38
CA LYS A 152 59.61 -13.41 -28.43
C LYS A 152 59.75 -14.15 -29.78
N PRO A 153 58.67 -14.46 -30.52
CA PRO A 153 58.76 -14.98 -31.88
C PRO A 153 59.18 -13.87 -32.87
N PRO A 154 59.85 -14.22 -33.99
CA PRO A 154 60.23 -13.26 -35.02
C PRO A 154 59.01 -12.72 -35.80
N PRO A 155 59.10 -11.52 -36.41
CA PRO A 155 57.99 -10.91 -37.12
C PRO A 155 57.68 -11.64 -38.44
N ALA A 156 56.40 -11.90 -38.68
CA ALA A 156 55.87 -12.42 -39.94
C ALA A 156 55.79 -11.32 -41.02
N PRO A 157 55.89 -11.68 -42.32
CA PRO A 157 55.91 -10.71 -43.42
C PRO A 157 54.54 -10.03 -43.66
N ALA A 158 54.61 -8.79 -44.14
CA ALA A 158 53.45 -7.92 -44.35
C ALA A 158 52.45 -8.46 -45.40
N PRO A 159 51.13 -8.46 -45.12
CA PRO A 159 50.10 -8.78 -46.11
C PRO A 159 49.89 -7.65 -47.13
N LYS A 160 49.62 -8.03 -48.39
CA LYS A 160 49.25 -7.13 -49.50
C LYS A 160 47.86 -6.49 -49.27
N PRO A 161 47.59 -5.30 -49.86
CA PRO A 161 46.33 -4.58 -49.66
C PRO A 161 45.15 -5.31 -50.31
N ILE A 162 44.07 -5.49 -49.55
CA ILE A 162 42.74 -5.91 -50.03
C ILE A 162 41.96 -4.63 -50.42
N PRO A 163 41.25 -4.59 -51.57
CA PRO A 163 40.43 -3.43 -51.94
C PRO A 163 39.25 -3.24 -50.98
N THR A 164 39.07 -2.00 -50.51
CA THR A 164 37.98 -1.57 -49.64
C THR A 164 36.61 -1.66 -50.34
N PRO A 165 35.57 -2.21 -49.68
CA PRO A 165 34.19 -2.12 -50.17
C PRO A 165 33.64 -0.69 -50.01
N PRO A 166 32.66 -0.28 -50.84
CA PRO A 166 32.08 1.06 -50.80
C PRO A 166 31.33 1.31 -49.48
N PRO A 167 31.26 2.58 -49.03
CA PRO A 167 30.69 2.94 -47.74
C PRO A 167 29.18 2.66 -47.70
N ALA A 168 28.74 2.00 -46.62
CA ALA A 168 27.33 1.84 -46.32
C ALA A 168 26.66 3.21 -46.09
N PRO A 169 25.40 3.40 -46.52
CA PRO A 169 24.68 4.64 -46.27
C PRO A 169 24.52 4.86 -44.76
N THR A 170 24.93 6.04 -44.29
CA THR A 170 24.80 6.49 -42.91
C THR A 170 23.36 6.33 -42.42
N PRO A 171 23.12 5.69 -41.27
CA PRO A 171 21.82 5.70 -40.63
C PRO A 171 21.41 7.14 -40.36
N LYS A 172 20.25 7.54 -40.88
CA LYS A 172 19.63 8.82 -40.57
C LYS A 172 19.52 8.93 -39.04
N PRO A 173 19.94 10.04 -38.40
CA PRO A 173 19.78 10.21 -36.97
C PRO A 173 18.32 9.94 -36.60
N ALA A 174 18.10 9.04 -35.65
CA ALA A 174 16.77 8.88 -35.06
C ALA A 174 16.30 10.28 -34.62
N PRO A 175 15.04 10.67 -34.91
CA PRO A 175 14.53 11.93 -34.39
C PRO A 175 14.77 11.93 -32.88
N PRO A 176 15.25 13.04 -32.31
CA PRO A 176 15.47 13.11 -30.87
C PRO A 176 14.18 12.67 -30.19
N PRO A 177 14.28 11.90 -29.08
CA PRO A 177 13.09 11.56 -28.30
C PRO A 177 12.30 12.87 -28.09
N PRO A 178 10.97 12.86 -28.28
CA PRO A 178 10.18 14.07 -28.09
C PRO A 178 10.59 14.65 -26.75
N LYS A 179 11.03 15.92 -26.76
CA LYS A 179 11.35 16.66 -25.53
C LYS A 179 10.23 16.37 -24.54
N PRO A 180 10.53 15.98 -23.28
CA PRO A 180 9.48 15.76 -22.30
C PRO A 180 8.58 16.99 -22.32
N GLU A 181 7.31 16.81 -22.66
CA GLU A 181 6.31 17.83 -22.35
C GLU A 181 6.52 18.14 -20.89
N ASN A 182 6.88 19.39 -20.57
CA ASN A 182 7.21 19.82 -19.23
C ASN A 182 5.89 19.87 -18.42
N LYS A 183 5.32 18.70 -18.10
CA LYS A 183 4.13 18.54 -17.28
C LYS A 183 4.58 18.65 -15.83
N THR A 184 4.80 19.89 -15.38
CA THR A 184 5.07 20.19 -13.98
C THR A 184 3.91 19.68 -13.12
N ILE A 185 4.21 18.82 -12.15
CA ILE A 185 3.25 18.42 -11.11
C ILE A 185 2.92 19.69 -10.30
N PRO A 186 1.65 20.13 -10.23
CA PRO A 186 1.33 21.43 -9.63
C PRO A 186 1.25 21.37 -8.10
N ALA A 187 0.94 20.20 -7.53
CA ALA A 187 0.82 20.01 -6.09
C ALA A 187 1.11 18.57 -5.68
N VAL A 188 1.56 18.37 -4.43
CA VAL A 188 1.69 17.05 -3.82
C VAL A 188 0.96 17.02 -2.48
N PHE A 189 0.17 15.98 -2.26
CA PHE A 189 -0.64 15.77 -1.06
C PHE A 189 -0.14 14.55 -0.32
N PHE A 190 0.30 14.72 0.93
CA PHE A 190 0.86 13.61 1.71
C PHE A 190 -0.12 13.13 2.78
N PHE A 191 -0.31 11.81 2.85
CA PHE A 191 -1.19 11.15 3.80
C PHE A 191 -0.44 10.01 4.48
N GLY A 192 -0.78 9.73 5.74
CA GLY A 192 -0.14 8.64 6.46
C GLY A 192 0.32 8.99 7.86
N ASP A 193 1.51 8.50 8.19
CA ASP A 193 2.05 8.51 9.53
C ASP A 193 3.23 9.49 9.72
N SER A 194 4.10 9.20 10.71
CA SER A 194 5.26 10.03 11.06
C SER A 194 6.28 10.20 9.95
N VAL A 195 6.29 9.32 8.94
CA VAL A 195 7.18 9.42 7.78
C VAL A 195 6.90 10.68 6.95
N PHE A 196 5.65 11.13 6.91
CA PHE A 196 5.23 12.33 6.19
C PHE A 196 4.76 13.48 7.10
N ASP A 197 4.67 13.27 8.41
CA ASP A 197 4.24 14.30 9.36
C ASP A 197 5.27 15.43 9.43
N THR A 198 4.83 16.63 9.09
CA THR A 198 5.64 17.86 9.12
C THR A 198 5.28 18.78 10.28
N GLY A 199 4.36 18.37 11.16
CA GLY A 199 3.94 19.13 12.35
C GLY A 199 2.45 19.03 12.71
N ASN A 200 1.65 18.17 12.10
CA ASN A 200 0.21 18.06 12.40
C ASN A 200 -0.07 17.62 13.83
N ASN A 201 0.89 16.94 14.48
CA ASN A 201 0.77 16.54 15.87
C ASN A 201 1.14 17.64 16.87
N ASN A 202 1.71 18.77 16.45
CA ASN A 202 2.30 19.77 17.35
C ASN A 202 1.34 20.32 18.40
N ASN A 203 0.09 20.57 18.02
CA ASN A 203 -0.93 21.19 18.89
C ASN A 203 -1.93 20.19 19.47
N ARG A 204 -1.65 18.88 19.40
CA ARG A 204 -2.56 17.81 19.86
C ARG A 204 -2.15 17.23 21.20
N SER A 205 -3.06 16.66 22.00
CA SER A 205 -2.65 15.94 23.23
C SER A 205 -2.19 14.51 22.91
N THR A 206 -0.99 14.36 22.36
CA THR A 206 -0.36 13.07 22.00
C THR A 206 1.12 13.01 22.38
N LYS A 207 1.62 11.78 22.63
CA LYS A 207 3.05 11.48 22.81
C LYS A 207 3.78 11.31 21.48
N MET A 208 3.07 11.11 20.37
CA MET A 208 3.64 11.00 19.03
C MET A 208 3.95 12.39 18.48
N LYS A 209 4.94 13.07 19.07
CA LYS A 209 5.42 14.37 18.60
C LYS A 209 6.94 14.41 18.55
N SER A 210 7.43 15.33 17.74
CA SER A 210 8.86 15.62 17.52
C SER A 210 9.11 17.14 17.40
N ASN A 211 8.25 17.97 17.99
CA ASN A 211 8.44 19.43 18.06
C ASN A 211 9.29 19.88 19.25
N TYR A 212 10.32 19.11 19.56
CA TYR A 212 11.29 19.39 20.61
C TYR A 212 12.67 18.89 20.23
N ARG A 213 13.72 19.56 20.72
CA ARG A 213 15.10 19.09 20.56
C ARG A 213 15.26 17.67 21.11
N PRO A 214 16.03 16.80 20.45
CA PRO A 214 16.97 17.09 19.37
C PRO A 214 16.39 16.99 17.95
N TYR A 215 15.08 16.74 17.78
CA TYR A 215 14.49 16.74 16.45
C TYR A 215 14.64 18.10 15.76
N GLY A 216 14.82 18.08 14.44
CA GLY A 216 15.03 19.29 13.64
C GLY A 216 16.36 20.02 13.87
N MET A 217 17.35 19.43 14.54
CA MET A 217 18.66 20.06 14.75
C MET A 217 19.42 20.41 13.45
N ASP A 218 19.22 19.62 12.40
CA ASP A 218 19.78 19.83 11.05
C ASP A 218 18.78 20.54 10.12
N PHE A 219 17.58 20.84 10.61
CA PHE A 219 16.64 21.71 9.91
C PHE A 219 17.13 23.16 9.95
N LYS A 220 16.64 24.01 9.05
CA LYS A 220 17.06 25.42 8.99
C LYS A 220 16.88 26.08 10.37
N MET A 221 17.97 26.71 10.87
CA MET A 221 18.06 27.31 12.22
C MET A 221 17.90 26.34 13.41
N GLY A 222 18.00 25.02 13.19
CA GLY A 222 17.93 24.01 14.25
C GLY A 222 16.56 23.93 14.94
N VAL A 223 15.48 24.22 14.21
CA VAL A 223 14.11 24.30 14.74
C VAL A 223 13.41 22.95 14.64
N ALA A 224 12.86 22.50 15.77
CA ALA A 224 12.04 21.30 15.84
C ALA A 224 10.61 21.57 15.33
N THR A 225 10.34 21.27 14.06
CA THR A 225 9.04 21.57 13.43
C THR A 225 7.96 20.52 13.70
N GLY A 226 8.27 19.38 14.33
CA GLY A 226 7.37 18.22 14.39
C GLY A 226 7.65 17.15 13.31
N ARG A 227 8.78 17.28 12.62
CA ARG A 227 9.33 16.25 11.72
C ARG A 227 10.04 15.17 12.54
N PHE A 228 9.73 13.91 12.29
CA PHE A 228 10.33 12.76 12.98
C PHE A 228 11.74 12.42 12.47
N SER A 229 12.63 13.41 12.43
CA SER A 229 14.03 13.25 12.04
C SER A 229 14.91 14.35 12.66
N ASN A 230 16.22 14.27 12.44
CA ASN A 230 17.13 15.39 12.70
C ASN A 230 16.84 16.59 11.80
N GLY A 231 16.11 16.45 10.70
CA GLY A 231 15.74 17.56 9.83
C GLY A 231 14.52 17.26 8.96
N ARG A 232 14.67 17.42 7.63
CA ARG A 232 13.66 17.09 6.61
C ARG A 232 13.25 15.61 6.67
N VAL A 233 12.01 15.35 6.31
CA VAL A 233 11.42 14.00 6.23
C VAL A 233 11.07 13.64 4.78
N ALA A 234 10.53 12.44 4.56
CA ALA A 234 10.28 11.93 3.22
C ALA A 234 9.38 12.85 2.36
N SER A 235 8.36 13.48 2.95
CA SER A 235 7.47 14.39 2.24
C SER A 235 8.20 15.60 1.64
N ASP A 236 9.19 16.15 2.34
CA ASP A 236 10.01 17.26 1.82
C ASP A 236 10.84 16.84 0.61
N TYR A 237 11.48 15.67 0.68
CA TYR A 237 12.32 15.18 -0.40
C TYR A 237 11.50 14.75 -1.63
N LEU A 238 10.37 14.07 -1.42
CA LEU A 238 9.46 13.72 -2.51
C LEU A 238 8.94 14.97 -3.21
N ALA A 239 8.46 15.98 -2.48
CA ALA A 239 8.00 17.23 -3.07
C ALA A 239 9.13 17.97 -3.82
N LYS A 240 10.35 17.95 -3.28
CA LYS A 240 11.52 18.54 -3.92
C LYS A 240 11.85 17.85 -5.24
N TYR A 241 11.98 16.53 -5.24
CA TYR A 241 12.37 15.78 -6.43
C TYR A 241 11.27 15.68 -7.49
N LEU A 242 10.00 15.84 -7.10
CA LEU A 242 8.88 16.04 -8.03
C LEU A 242 8.80 17.49 -8.57
N GLY A 243 9.71 18.38 -8.16
CA GLY A 243 9.81 19.75 -8.65
C GLY A 243 8.74 20.71 -8.12
N VAL A 244 8.13 20.40 -6.98
CA VAL A 244 6.98 21.18 -6.45
C VAL A 244 7.39 22.17 -5.38
N LYS A 245 8.10 21.73 -4.34
CA LYS A 245 8.56 22.60 -3.24
C LYS A 245 9.66 21.95 -2.42
N GLU A 246 10.50 22.77 -1.79
CA GLU A 246 11.61 22.34 -0.94
C GLU A 246 11.14 21.84 0.45
N ILE A 247 10.11 22.46 1.02
CA ILE A 247 9.61 22.21 2.38
C ILE A 247 8.09 22.11 2.35
N VAL A 248 7.56 21.02 2.89
CA VAL A 248 6.11 20.77 2.92
C VAL A 248 5.50 21.28 4.24
N PRO A 249 4.50 22.17 4.22
CA PRO A 249 3.83 22.61 5.43
C PRO A 249 2.88 21.53 5.96
N ALA A 250 2.66 21.54 7.28
CA ALA A 250 1.61 20.74 7.90
C ALA A 250 0.25 21.43 7.67
N TYR A 251 -0.80 20.67 7.38
CA TYR A 251 -2.14 21.24 7.18
C TYR A 251 -2.64 22.03 8.40
N PHE A 252 -2.29 21.60 9.61
CA PHE A 252 -2.64 22.27 10.86
C PHE A 252 -1.59 23.26 11.37
N ASP A 253 -0.60 23.63 10.55
CA ASP A 253 0.32 24.72 10.92
C ASP A 253 -0.46 26.05 10.97
N PRO A 254 -0.54 26.74 12.13
CA PRO A 254 -1.24 28.02 12.21
C PRO A 254 -0.60 29.13 11.35
N LYS A 255 0.61 28.92 10.84
CA LYS A 255 1.33 29.88 10.00
C LYS A 255 1.12 29.67 8.50
N ILE A 256 0.39 28.63 8.11
CA ILE A 256 0.17 28.31 6.69
C ILE A 256 -0.56 29.45 5.99
N GLN A 257 -0.05 29.87 4.85
CA GLN A 257 -0.65 30.92 4.02
C GLN A 257 -1.56 30.30 2.96
N PRO A 258 -2.56 31.05 2.45
CA PRO A 258 -3.41 30.60 1.35
C PRO A 258 -2.64 30.03 0.14
N ASN A 259 -1.52 30.67 -0.25
CA ASN A 259 -0.72 30.25 -1.40
C ASN A 259 0.08 28.96 -1.13
N ASP A 260 0.39 28.64 0.12
CA ASP A 260 1.04 27.38 0.47
C ASP A 260 0.15 26.18 0.13
N LEU A 261 -1.18 26.39 0.20
CA LEU A 261 -2.16 25.38 -0.16
C LEU A 261 -2.08 25.04 -1.65
N LEU A 262 -1.82 26.00 -2.54
CA LEU A 262 -1.88 25.80 -3.99
C LEU A 262 -0.83 24.80 -4.52
N THR A 263 0.19 24.49 -3.72
CA THR A 263 1.24 23.52 -4.06
C THR A 263 1.19 22.26 -3.19
N GLY A 264 0.13 22.11 -2.39
CA GLY A 264 -0.15 20.94 -1.56
C GLY A 264 0.53 20.93 -0.19
N VAL A 265 0.06 20.06 0.70
CA VAL A 265 0.40 20.03 2.13
C VAL A 265 0.53 18.59 2.61
N SER A 266 1.02 18.41 3.85
CA SER A 266 0.92 17.12 4.54
C SER A 266 -0.29 17.08 5.47
N PHE A 267 -1.12 16.04 5.32
CA PHE A 267 -2.20 15.65 6.22
C PHE A 267 -1.78 14.54 7.19
N ALA A 268 -0.57 13.99 6.99
CA ALA A 268 -0.07 12.86 7.75
C ALA A 268 0.11 13.19 9.24
N SER A 269 0.02 12.17 10.09
CA SER A 269 0.04 12.32 11.55
C SER A 269 0.82 11.17 12.20
N GLY A 270 1.85 11.51 12.97
CA GLY A 270 2.67 10.52 13.68
C GLY A 270 1.83 9.55 14.51
N GLY A 271 2.04 8.25 14.30
CA GLY A 271 1.31 7.16 14.95
C GLY A 271 -0.02 6.76 14.28
N ALA A 272 -0.37 7.35 13.14
CA ALA A 272 -1.51 6.91 12.36
C ALA A 272 -1.27 5.52 11.72
N GLY A 273 -2.37 4.81 11.47
CA GLY A 273 -2.40 3.50 10.81
C GLY A 273 -3.74 3.28 10.13
N TYR A 274 -3.79 2.30 9.21
CA TYR A 274 -5.01 1.94 8.48
C TYR A 274 -6.10 1.34 9.40
N ASN A 275 -5.69 0.70 10.49
CA ASN A 275 -6.54 0.24 11.56
C ASN A 275 -6.89 1.43 12.48
N PRO A 276 -8.18 1.77 12.67
CA PRO A 276 -8.58 2.87 13.55
C PRO A 276 -8.06 2.75 14.98
N ALA A 277 -7.93 1.53 15.51
CA ALA A 277 -7.42 1.28 16.86
C ALA A 277 -5.96 1.74 17.03
N THR A 278 -5.16 1.71 15.95
CA THR A 278 -3.78 2.19 15.95
C THR A 278 -3.73 3.69 16.22
N SER A 279 -4.46 4.46 15.42
CA SER A 279 -4.52 5.91 15.56
C SER A 279 -5.12 6.34 16.89
N GLN A 280 -6.16 5.62 17.37
CA GLN A 280 -6.77 5.85 18.67
C GLN A 280 -5.78 5.65 19.81
N SER A 281 -5.02 4.54 19.80
CA SER A 281 -4.02 4.23 20.83
C SER A 281 -2.90 5.28 20.86
N ALA A 282 -2.48 5.76 19.69
CA ALA A 282 -1.47 6.80 19.54
C ALA A 282 -2.00 8.22 19.79
N LYS A 283 -3.32 8.42 19.90
CA LYS A 283 -3.98 9.74 19.86
C LYS A 283 -3.56 10.56 18.62
N ALA A 284 -3.30 9.87 17.52
CA ALA A 284 -2.97 10.45 16.22
C ALA A 284 -4.25 10.91 15.49
N ILE A 285 -4.10 11.59 14.36
CA ILE A 285 -5.21 11.86 13.43
C ILE A 285 -5.44 10.59 12.62
N PRO A 286 -6.60 9.92 12.75
CA PRO A 286 -6.92 8.72 11.98
C PRO A 286 -6.88 8.97 10.48
N MET A 287 -6.54 7.94 9.69
CA MET A 287 -6.49 8.04 8.22
C MET A 287 -7.79 8.63 7.64
N LEU A 288 -8.95 8.19 8.12
CA LEU A 288 -10.24 8.74 7.67
C LEU A 288 -10.42 10.23 7.97
N ASP A 289 -9.87 10.72 9.08
CA ASP A 289 -9.91 12.15 9.39
C ASP A 289 -8.90 12.93 8.54
N GLN A 290 -7.81 12.31 8.08
CA GLN A 290 -6.92 12.93 7.08
C GLN A 290 -7.64 13.13 5.74
N LEU A 291 -8.55 12.22 5.35
CA LEU A 291 -9.41 12.40 4.18
C LEU A 291 -10.40 13.57 4.37
N LYS A 292 -11.01 13.70 5.56
CA LYS A 292 -11.86 14.87 5.87
C LYS A 292 -11.06 16.17 5.79
N ASN A 293 -9.86 16.19 6.34
CA ASN A 293 -8.96 17.34 6.24
C ASN A 293 -8.63 17.68 4.78
N PHE A 294 -8.54 16.68 3.90
CA PHE A 294 -8.34 16.90 2.47
C PHE A 294 -9.59 17.48 1.79
N GLN A 295 -10.80 17.07 2.17
CA GLN A 295 -12.03 17.70 1.70
C GLN A 295 -12.09 19.18 2.13
N ASP A 296 -11.81 19.47 3.40
CA ASP A 296 -11.73 20.84 3.91
C ASP A 296 -10.66 21.65 3.16
N TYR A 297 -9.53 21.02 2.84
CA TYR A 297 -8.48 21.63 2.03
C TYR A 297 -8.94 21.98 0.62
N ILE A 298 -9.68 21.08 -0.06
CA ILE A 298 -10.25 21.34 -1.39
C ILE A 298 -11.17 22.56 -1.35
N GLU A 299 -12.01 22.68 -0.32
CA GLU A 299 -12.87 23.85 -0.13
C GLU A 299 -12.07 25.14 0.09
N LYS A 300 -11.00 25.09 0.88
CA LYS A 300 -10.09 26.22 1.10
C LYS A 300 -9.41 26.64 -0.19
N VAL A 301 -8.84 25.71 -0.95
CA VAL A 301 -8.21 26.00 -2.26
C VAL A 301 -9.20 26.64 -3.21
N ASN A 302 -10.43 26.12 -3.30
CA ASN A 302 -11.46 26.70 -4.14
C ASN A 302 -11.76 28.16 -3.77
N LYS A 303 -11.75 28.51 -2.47
CA LYS A 303 -11.87 29.92 -2.03
C LYS A 303 -10.67 30.77 -2.46
N VAL A 304 -9.44 30.27 -2.29
CA VAL A 304 -8.21 30.98 -2.69
C VAL A 304 -8.23 31.27 -4.20
N VAL A 305 -8.50 30.26 -5.01
CA VAL A 305 -8.47 30.37 -6.48
C VAL A 305 -9.60 31.25 -7.02
N ARG A 306 -10.72 31.37 -6.30
CA ARG A 306 -11.82 32.29 -6.63
C ARG A 306 -11.46 33.74 -6.30
N GLN A 307 -10.71 34.00 -5.23
CA GLN A 307 -10.35 35.35 -4.83
C GLN A 307 -9.33 36.01 -5.77
N GLU A 308 -8.53 35.22 -6.50
CA GLU A 308 -7.53 35.73 -7.45
C GLU A 308 -8.11 36.27 -8.79
N LYS A 309 -9.39 36.01 -9.11
CA LYS A 309 -10.04 36.55 -10.32
C LYS A 309 -11.49 36.95 -10.05
N THR A 310 -11.83 38.19 -10.35
CA THR A 310 -13.21 38.70 -10.36
C THR A 310 -14.13 37.83 -11.23
N GLY A 311 -15.09 37.13 -10.63
CA GLY A 311 -16.41 36.98 -11.24
C GLY A 311 -17.09 35.60 -11.22
N GLU A 312 -16.40 34.48 -11.46
CA GLU A 312 -17.10 33.24 -11.81
C GLU A 312 -16.80 32.04 -10.90
N VAL A 313 -17.81 31.63 -10.14
CA VAL A 313 -17.82 30.46 -9.23
C VAL A 313 -17.39 29.16 -9.93
N LEU A 314 -17.75 29.00 -11.22
CA LEU A 314 -17.46 27.82 -12.03
C LEU A 314 -15.97 27.72 -12.39
N ALA A 315 -15.32 28.84 -12.74
CA ALA A 315 -13.90 28.87 -13.10
C ALA A 315 -12.99 28.48 -11.91
N GLY A 316 -13.37 28.85 -10.68
CA GLY A 316 -12.63 28.44 -9.48
C GLY A 316 -12.71 26.94 -9.18
N LEU A 317 -13.90 26.35 -9.40
CA LEU A 317 -14.10 24.91 -9.20
C LEU A 317 -13.29 24.10 -10.23
N GLU A 318 -13.32 24.51 -11.49
CA GLU A 318 -12.56 23.83 -12.55
C GLU A 318 -11.06 23.84 -12.26
N LYS A 319 -10.49 25.00 -11.89
CA LYS A 319 -9.09 25.10 -11.51
C LYS A 319 -8.74 24.25 -10.29
N THR A 320 -9.61 24.20 -9.29
CA THR A 320 -9.42 23.34 -8.12
C THR A 320 -9.39 21.87 -8.54
N ASN A 321 -10.35 21.42 -9.36
CA ASN A 321 -10.38 20.07 -9.89
C ASN A 321 -9.14 19.75 -10.73
N GLN A 322 -8.66 20.70 -11.54
CA GLN A 322 -7.42 20.55 -12.28
C GLN A 322 -6.20 20.42 -11.36
N LEU A 323 -6.14 21.20 -10.27
CA LEU A 323 -5.06 21.10 -9.28
C LEU A 323 -5.04 19.72 -8.63
N ILE A 324 -6.19 19.23 -8.17
CA ILE A 324 -6.30 17.94 -7.49
C ILE A 324 -6.02 16.78 -8.45
N SER A 325 -6.54 16.82 -9.69
CA SER A 325 -6.36 15.75 -10.67
C SER A 325 -4.94 15.68 -11.24
N LYS A 326 -4.28 16.83 -11.49
CA LYS A 326 -2.90 16.88 -11.98
C LYS A 326 -1.86 16.74 -10.86
N GLY A 327 -2.24 17.08 -9.62
CA GLY A 327 -1.43 16.88 -8.44
C GLY A 327 -1.26 15.39 -8.09
N VAL A 328 -0.29 15.10 -7.24
CA VAL A 328 0.06 13.74 -6.82
C VAL A 328 -0.31 13.52 -5.36
N ALA A 329 -1.12 12.52 -5.06
CA ALA A 329 -1.37 12.07 -3.70
C ALA A 329 -0.43 10.92 -3.34
N ILE A 330 0.30 11.02 -2.23
CA ILE A 330 1.22 9.98 -1.76
C ILE A 330 0.81 9.51 -0.37
N VAL A 331 0.63 8.21 -0.20
CA VAL A 331 0.13 7.58 1.02
C VAL A 331 1.19 6.63 1.59
N VAL A 332 1.44 6.71 2.91
CA VAL A 332 2.29 5.75 3.64
C VAL A 332 1.70 5.41 5.01
N ALA A 333 1.28 4.17 5.21
CA ALA A 333 0.76 3.66 6.48
C ALA A 333 0.87 2.12 6.52
N GLY A 334 0.47 1.48 7.62
CA GLY A 334 0.60 0.02 7.82
C GLY A 334 1.70 -0.35 8.82
N SER A 335 2.79 0.44 8.87
CA SER A 335 3.91 0.21 9.79
C SER A 335 3.47 0.23 11.26
N ASN A 336 2.68 1.23 11.65
CA ASN A 336 2.16 1.35 13.01
C ASN A 336 1.10 0.29 13.32
N ASP A 337 0.31 -0.14 12.33
CA ASP A 337 -0.67 -1.22 12.50
C ASP A 337 0.03 -2.51 12.93
N LEU A 338 1.14 -2.85 12.29
CA LEU A 338 1.96 -3.99 12.66
C LEU A 338 2.68 -3.76 14.01
N VAL A 339 3.40 -2.66 14.17
CA VAL A 339 4.29 -2.44 15.32
C VAL A 339 3.53 -2.10 16.60
N ILE A 340 2.59 -1.15 16.55
CA ILE A 340 1.89 -0.64 17.74
C ILE A 340 0.71 -1.56 18.08
N THR A 341 0.00 -2.05 17.08
CA THR A 341 -1.32 -2.68 17.28
C THR A 341 -1.29 -4.20 17.20
N TYR A 342 -0.66 -4.78 16.18
CA TYR A 342 -0.57 -6.23 16.07
C TYR A 342 0.44 -6.81 17.07
N PHE A 343 1.71 -6.46 16.93
CA PHE A 343 2.78 -6.97 17.80
C PHE A 343 2.90 -6.22 19.14
N GLY A 344 2.57 -4.93 19.16
CA GLY A 344 2.73 -4.07 20.34
C GLY A 344 1.74 -4.37 21.44
N SER A 345 0.46 -4.02 21.26
CA SER A 345 -0.57 -4.29 22.28
C SER A 345 -0.92 -5.77 22.42
N GLY A 346 -0.66 -6.58 21.38
CA GLY A 346 -0.94 -8.01 21.34
C GLY A 346 -2.42 -8.38 21.25
N ALA A 347 -3.34 -7.45 21.52
CA ALA A 347 -4.78 -7.69 21.52
C ALA A 347 -5.31 -8.13 20.15
N GLN A 348 -4.69 -7.69 19.06
CA GLN A 348 -5.09 -8.15 17.72
C GLN A 348 -4.65 -9.58 17.42
N ARG A 349 -3.54 -10.07 18.00
CA ARG A 349 -3.07 -11.46 17.81
C ARG A 349 -4.06 -12.47 18.38
N LEU A 350 -4.85 -12.05 19.37
CA LEU A 350 -5.93 -12.85 19.95
C LEU A 350 -7.17 -12.93 19.05
N LYS A 351 -7.31 -12.00 18.09
CA LYS A 351 -8.48 -11.88 17.22
C LYS A 351 -8.22 -12.39 15.82
N ASN A 352 -7.03 -12.12 15.28
CA ASN A 352 -6.66 -12.40 13.91
C ASN A 352 -5.24 -12.98 13.88
N ASP A 353 -5.04 -14.03 13.08
CA ASP A 353 -3.69 -14.38 12.64
C ASP A 353 -3.10 -13.27 11.75
N ILE A 354 -1.81 -13.38 11.46
CA ILE A 354 -1.10 -12.32 10.73
C ILE A 354 -1.56 -12.21 9.28
N ASP A 355 -2.00 -13.32 8.68
CA ASP A 355 -2.50 -13.31 7.31
C ASP A 355 -3.82 -12.52 7.26
N SER A 356 -4.79 -12.89 8.08
CA SER A 356 -6.08 -12.20 8.19
C SER A 356 -5.90 -10.72 8.52
N TYR A 357 -5.02 -10.39 9.46
CA TYR A 357 -4.78 -9.00 9.84
C TYR A 357 -4.16 -8.17 8.70
N THR A 358 -3.19 -8.73 7.98
CA THR A 358 -2.55 -8.04 6.83
C THR A 358 -3.52 -7.85 5.66
N SER A 359 -4.49 -8.75 5.46
CA SER A 359 -5.59 -8.55 4.51
C SER A 359 -6.46 -7.37 4.92
N ILE A 360 -6.88 -7.29 6.19
CA ILE A 360 -7.72 -6.20 6.70
C ILE A 360 -7.09 -4.83 6.47
N ILE A 361 -5.80 -4.66 6.80
CA ILE A 361 -5.14 -3.37 6.62
C ILE A 361 -4.87 -3.04 5.14
N ALA A 362 -4.69 -4.05 4.28
CA ALA A 362 -4.59 -3.85 2.82
C ALA A 362 -5.93 -3.43 2.21
N ASP A 363 -7.05 -4.01 2.66
CA ASP A 363 -8.40 -3.60 2.26
C ASP A 363 -8.73 -2.18 2.73
N SER A 364 -8.31 -1.82 3.95
CA SER A 364 -8.40 -0.43 4.43
C SER A 364 -7.58 0.54 3.57
N ALA A 365 -6.40 0.13 3.10
CA ALA A 365 -5.61 0.94 2.18
C ALA A 365 -6.31 1.12 0.83
N ALA A 366 -6.92 0.07 0.29
CA ALA A 366 -7.73 0.12 -0.92
C ALA A 366 -8.93 1.07 -0.77
N SER A 367 -9.65 0.98 0.34
CA SER A 367 -10.75 1.90 0.66
C SER A 367 -10.29 3.36 0.75
N PHE A 368 -9.12 3.62 1.36
CA PHE A 368 -8.54 4.95 1.43
C PHE A 368 -8.23 5.52 0.04
N VAL A 369 -7.59 4.72 -0.82
CA VAL A 369 -7.27 5.11 -2.21
C VAL A 369 -8.53 5.37 -3.03
N LEU A 370 -9.56 4.54 -2.87
CA LEU A 370 -10.84 4.72 -3.56
C LEU A 370 -11.50 6.04 -3.17
N GLN A 371 -11.41 6.45 -1.89
CA GLN A 371 -11.91 7.74 -1.43
C GLN A 371 -11.10 8.92 -1.98
N LEU A 372 -9.76 8.83 -2.01
CA LEU A 372 -8.94 9.85 -2.67
C LEU A 372 -9.33 10.02 -4.15
N TYR A 373 -9.53 8.92 -4.86
CA TYR A 373 -10.02 8.94 -6.23
C TYR A 373 -11.41 9.58 -6.32
N GLY A 374 -12.31 9.25 -5.40
CA GLY A 374 -13.63 9.88 -5.28
C GLY A 374 -13.57 11.39 -5.06
N TYR A 375 -12.54 11.90 -4.37
CA TYR A 375 -12.29 13.33 -4.18
C TYR A 375 -11.52 14.00 -5.32
N GLY A 376 -11.33 13.31 -6.44
CA GLY A 376 -10.77 13.88 -7.67
C GLY A 376 -9.27 13.62 -7.87
N ALA A 377 -8.59 12.96 -6.94
CA ALA A 377 -7.19 12.59 -7.15
C ALA A 377 -7.09 11.60 -8.32
N ARG A 378 -6.12 11.81 -9.22
CA ARG A 378 -5.89 10.91 -10.36
C ARG A 378 -4.48 10.34 -10.40
N ARG A 379 -3.51 10.92 -9.71
CA ARG A 379 -2.15 10.38 -9.59
C ARG A 379 -1.90 10.01 -8.14
N ILE A 380 -1.86 8.71 -7.85
CA ILE A 380 -1.81 8.19 -6.49
C ILE A 380 -0.65 7.21 -6.37
N GLY A 381 0.25 7.48 -5.44
CA GLY A 381 1.33 6.56 -5.05
C GLY A 381 1.09 6.04 -3.64
N VAL A 382 1.22 4.72 -3.44
CA VAL A 382 1.09 4.08 -2.14
C VAL A 382 2.38 3.37 -1.79
N ILE A 383 3.03 3.81 -0.71
CA ILE A 383 4.29 3.24 -0.23
C ILE A 383 4.00 2.09 0.72
N GLY A 384 4.66 0.95 0.53
CA GLY A 384 4.61 -0.19 1.45
C GLY A 384 5.31 0.07 2.80
N ALA A 385 5.40 -0.98 3.62
CA ALA A 385 6.19 -0.97 4.84
C ALA A 385 7.67 -1.30 4.54
N PRO A 386 8.64 -0.67 5.23
CA PRO A 386 10.06 -1.06 5.14
C PRO A 386 10.33 -2.36 5.94
N PRO A 387 11.58 -2.85 6.00
CA PRO A 387 11.99 -3.95 6.88
C PRO A 387 11.85 -3.59 8.38
N LEU A 388 10.62 -3.63 8.89
CA LEU A 388 10.25 -3.17 10.23
C LEU A 388 11.03 -3.87 11.35
N GLY A 389 11.33 -5.16 11.20
CA GLY A 389 12.15 -5.91 12.14
C GLY A 389 13.60 -5.46 12.23
N CYS A 390 14.11 -4.71 11.25
CA CYS A 390 15.46 -4.18 11.25
C CYS A 390 15.57 -2.77 11.86
N VAL A 391 14.44 -2.11 12.10
CA VAL A 391 14.35 -0.82 12.78
C VAL A 391 14.89 -0.95 14.22
N PRO A 392 15.72 -0.01 14.73
CA PRO A 392 16.50 -0.24 15.95
C PRO A 392 15.70 -0.65 17.18
N SER A 393 14.49 -0.10 17.38
CA SER A 393 13.68 -0.45 18.54
C SER A 393 12.99 -1.81 18.41
N GLN A 394 12.84 -2.34 17.19
CA GLN A 394 12.10 -3.58 16.87
C GLN A 394 13.00 -4.81 16.66
N ARG A 395 14.33 -4.63 16.71
CA ARG A 395 15.31 -5.73 16.56
C ARG A 395 15.14 -6.81 17.62
N GLY A 396 15.37 -8.07 17.22
CA GLY A 396 15.28 -9.28 18.05
C GLY A 396 16.40 -9.41 19.11
N LYS A 397 16.78 -10.64 19.49
CA LYS A 397 17.72 -10.94 20.61
C LYS A 397 18.85 -9.89 20.81
N ARG A 398 18.86 -9.24 21.98
CA ARG A 398 19.79 -8.16 22.39
C ARG A 398 19.94 -7.02 21.36
N LYS A 399 18.92 -6.80 20.51
CA LYS A 399 18.88 -5.81 19.42
C LYS A 399 19.99 -5.97 18.37
N LYS A 400 20.54 -7.19 18.23
CA LYS A 400 21.64 -7.45 17.28
C LYS A 400 21.15 -7.91 15.90
N LYS A 401 20.09 -8.72 15.87
CA LYS A 401 19.50 -9.26 14.64
C LYS A 401 18.16 -8.59 14.34
N CYS A 402 17.76 -8.57 13.07
CA CYS A 402 16.40 -8.16 12.73
C CYS A 402 15.39 -9.13 13.36
N ASN A 403 14.16 -8.67 13.55
CA ASN A 403 13.04 -9.52 13.94
C ASN A 403 12.40 -10.12 12.69
N ASP A 404 12.60 -11.42 12.48
CA ASP A 404 12.16 -12.12 11.28
C ASP A 404 10.62 -12.22 11.19
N GLU A 405 9.92 -12.40 12.32
CA GLU A 405 8.44 -12.46 12.36
C GLU A 405 7.82 -11.12 11.92
N LEU A 406 8.38 -10.01 12.40
CA LEU A 406 7.91 -8.68 12.03
C LEU A 406 8.28 -8.32 10.57
N ASN A 407 9.44 -8.75 10.08
CA ASN A 407 9.81 -8.58 8.68
C ASN A 407 8.90 -9.40 7.75
N TYR A 408 8.59 -10.63 8.13
CA TYR A 408 7.64 -11.48 7.40
C TYR A 408 6.26 -10.82 7.32
N ALA A 409 5.75 -10.29 8.44
CA ALA A 409 4.50 -9.55 8.47
C ALA A 409 4.49 -8.32 7.55
N ALA A 410 5.59 -7.56 7.52
CA ALA A 410 5.74 -6.41 6.62
C ALA A 410 5.72 -6.82 5.14
N GLN A 411 6.44 -7.89 4.77
CA GLN A 411 6.45 -8.42 3.41
C GLN A 411 5.09 -8.98 2.98
N LEU A 412 4.39 -9.66 3.90
CA LEU A 412 3.05 -10.18 3.65
C LEU A 412 2.06 -9.03 3.40
N PHE A 413 2.08 -7.99 4.23
CA PHE A 413 1.30 -6.78 4.01
C PHE A 413 1.62 -6.14 2.65
N ASN A 414 2.90 -5.95 2.34
CA ASN A 414 3.34 -5.36 1.07
C ASN A 414 2.89 -6.17 -0.14
N SER A 415 2.94 -7.50 -0.05
CA SER A 415 2.51 -8.37 -1.15
C SER A 415 1.03 -8.22 -1.43
N LYS A 416 0.20 -8.16 -0.37
CA LYS A 416 -1.24 -7.91 -0.48
C LYS A 416 -1.53 -6.50 -1.00
N LEU A 417 -0.78 -5.51 -0.52
CA LEU A 417 -0.91 -4.12 -0.97
C LEU A 417 -0.58 -3.98 -2.46
N LEU A 418 0.51 -4.59 -2.93
CA LEU A 418 0.88 -4.64 -4.35
C LEU A 418 -0.25 -5.24 -5.20
N LEU A 419 -0.80 -6.38 -4.77
CA LEU A 419 -1.88 -7.05 -5.49
C LEU A 419 -3.14 -6.18 -5.60
N VAL A 420 -3.61 -5.62 -4.48
CA VAL A 420 -4.84 -4.82 -4.47
C VAL A 420 -4.66 -3.50 -5.23
N MET A 421 -3.52 -2.82 -5.10
CA MET A 421 -3.22 -1.61 -5.88
C MET A 421 -3.14 -1.93 -7.38
N GLY A 422 -2.51 -3.05 -7.74
CA GLY A 422 -2.42 -3.52 -9.12
C GLY A 422 -3.79 -3.83 -9.73
N GLN A 423 -4.72 -4.42 -8.97
CA GLN A 423 -6.10 -4.64 -9.40
C GLN A 423 -6.86 -3.33 -9.56
N MET A 424 -6.78 -2.43 -8.57
CA MET A 424 -7.44 -1.12 -8.61
C MET A 424 -6.95 -0.25 -9.77
N SER A 425 -5.66 -0.31 -10.11
CA SER A 425 -5.10 0.46 -11.23
C SER A 425 -5.77 0.13 -12.57
N LYS A 426 -6.34 -1.07 -12.72
CA LYS A 426 -7.05 -1.52 -13.93
C LYS A 426 -8.52 -1.09 -13.95
N THR A 427 -9.09 -0.76 -12.80
CA THR A 427 -10.53 -0.47 -12.65
C THR A 427 -10.84 1.01 -12.43
N LEU A 428 -9.83 1.82 -12.10
CA LEU A 428 -9.97 3.26 -11.91
C LEU A 428 -9.62 4.02 -13.20
N PRO A 429 -10.62 4.42 -14.02
CA PRO A 429 -10.37 5.06 -15.30
C PRO A 429 -9.70 6.42 -15.13
N ASN A 430 -8.91 6.82 -16.13
CA ASN A 430 -8.22 8.11 -16.17
C ASN A 430 -7.35 8.38 -14.93
N SER A 431 -6.79 7.34 -14.33
CA SER A 431 -5.93 7.45 -13.15
C SER A 431 -4.64 6.68 -13.31
N THR A 432 -3.62 7.17 -12.62
CA THR A 432 -2.34 6.53 -12.39
C THR A 432 -2.31 6.12 -10.92
N LEU A 433 -2.36 4.81 -10.65
CA LEU A 433 -2.19 4.25 -9.30
C LEU A 433 -0.97 3.34 -9.29
N VAL A 434 -0.03 3.62 -8.39
CA VAL A 434 1.24 2.87 -8.29
C VAL A 434 1.54 2.46 -6.84
N TYR A 435 1.90 1.19 -6.66
CA TYR A 435 2.53 0.70 -5.44
C TYR A 435 4.04 1.00 -5.51
N MET A 436 4.59 1.58 -4.45
CA MET A 436 6.00 1.96 -4.36
C MET A 436 6.73 1.08 -3.33
N ASP A 437 7.69 0.30 -3.82
CA ASP A 437 8.39 -0.69 -3.01
C ASP A 437 9.55 -0.09 -2.22
N ILE A 438 9.23 0.45 -1.05
CA ILE A 438 10.24 0.91 -0.10
C ILE A 438 11.04 -0.24 0.52
N TYR A 439 10.48 -1.46 0.57
CA TYR A 439 11.12 -2.57 1.27
C TYR A 439 12.44 -2.94 0.61
N THR A 440 12.43 -3.07 -0.72
CA THR A 440 13.61 -3.41 -1.51
C THR A 440 14.68 -2.33 -1.40
N ILE A 441 14.32 -1.05 -1.58
CA ILE A 441 15.26 0.08 -1.47
C ILE A 441 15.92 0.11 -0.08
N PHE A 442 15.12 -0.03 0.98
CA PHE A 442 15.64 0.01 2.34
C PHE A 442 16.51 -1.22 2.65
N SER A 443 16.17 -2.40 2.12
CA SER A 443 16.96 -3.63 2.29
C SER A 443 18.33 -3.51 1.66
N GLN A 444 18.43 -2.96 0.44
CA GLN A 444 19.72 -2.70 -0.22
C GLN A 444 20.62 -1.79 0.62
N MET A 445 20.06 -0.75 1.24
CA MET A 445 20.82 0.14 2.14
C MET A 445 21.27 -0.54 3.44
N LEU A 446 20.53 -1.55 3.91
CA LEU A 446 20.91 -2.34 5.08
C LEU A 446 22.01 -3.37 4.76
N GLU A 447 21.99 -3.91 3.54
CA GLU A 447 22.92 -4.92 3.04
C GLU A 447 24.27 -4.31 2.61
N SER A 448 24.23 -3.20 1.89
CA SER A 448 25.41 -2.50 1.35
C SER A 448 25.46 -1.04 1.79
N PRO A 449 25.56 -0.73 3.09
CA PRO A 449 25.45 0.64 3.60
C PRO A 449 26.54 1.59 3.10
N GLU A 450 27.74 1.07 2.82
CA GLU A 450 28.88 1.85 2.33
C GLU A 450 28.62 2.48 0.96
N ASP A 451 27.91 1.77 0.07
CA ASP A 451 27.51 2.27 -1.26
C ASP A 451 26.63 3.52 -1.19
N TYR A 452 25.97 3.72 -0.04
CA TYR A 452 25.09 4.86 0.23
C TYR A 452 25.70 5.87 1.21
N GLY A 453 26.92 5.61 1.71
CA GLY A 453 27.64 6.47 2.65
C GLY A 453 27.18 6.34 4.11
N PHE A 454 26.65 5.18 4.52
CA PHE A 454 26.29 4.91 5.92
C PHE A 454 27.31 3.99 6.60
N GLU A 455 27.62 4.29 7.86
CA GLU A 455 28.53 3.51 8.72
C GLU A 455 27.76 2.72 9.79
N GLU A 456 26.64 3.25 10.29
CA GLU A 456 25.84 2.63 11.36
C GLU A 456 24.36 2.52 10.94
N THR A 457 23.91 1.27 10.75
CA THR A 457 22.55 0.92 10.30
C THR A 457 21.73 0.21 11.37
N LYS A 458 22.29 -0.07 12.54
CA LYS A 458 21.63 -0.90 13.56
C LYS A 458 21.23 -0.08 14.79
N LYS A 459 21.97 0.99 15.09
CA LYS A 459 21.72 1.86 16.24
C LYS A 459 21.18 3.22 15.80
N PRO A 460 20.32 3.85 16.62
CA PRO A 460 19.92 5.22 16.37
C PRO A 460 21.07 6.19 16.64
N CYS A 461 21.12 7.29 15.91
CA CYS A 461 22.02 8.41 16.22
C CYS A 461 21.63 9.08 17.55
N CYS A 462 20.33 9.28 17.75
CA CYS A 462 19.72 9.79 18.97
C CYS A 462 19.47 8.65 19.97
N LYS A 463 20.46 8.41 20.84
CA LYS A 463 20.43 7.31 21.81
C LYS A 463 19.84 7.79 23.12
N THR A 464 18.76 7.16 23.57
CA THR A 464 18.24 7.39 24.93
C THR A 464 19.04 6.59 25.96
N ARG A 465 19.18 7.10 27.19
CA ARG A 465 19.92 6.44 28.30
C ARG A 465 19.43 5.03 28.68
N LEU A 466 18.25 4.59 28.23
CA LEU A 466 17.84 3.21 28.44
C LEU A 466 18.72 2.30 27.57
N LEU A 467 19.22 1.20 28.16
CA LEU A 467 19.97 0.12 27.46
C LEU A 467 19.26 -0.38 26.18
N THR A 468 17.96 -0.11 26.05
CA THR A 468 17.13 -0.49 24.94
C THR A 468 17.04 0.54 23.82
N GLY A 469 17.43 1.81 23.98
CA GLY A 469 17.17 2.84 22.96
C GLY A 469 15.68 2.95 22.65
N GLY A 470 14.95 3.76 23.43
CA GLY A 470 13.52 4.01 23.23
C GLY A 470 13.14 4.41 21.79
N ALA A 471 11.87 4.22 21.43
CA ALA A 471 11.36 4.44 20.07
C ALA A 471 11.58 5.88 19.57
N LEU A 472 11.47 6.87 20.46
CA LEU A 472 11.67 8.29 20.17
C LEU A 472 12.81 8.87 21.01
N CYS A 473 13.38 9.97 20.54
CA CYS A 473 14.31 10.78 21.33
C CYS A 473 13.66 11.31 22.62
N LYS A 474 14.49 11.57 23.63
CA LYS A 474 14.08 12.23 24.87
C LYS A 474 14.81 13.55 25.03
N LYS A 475 14.05 14.64 25.24
CA LYS A 475 14.53 16.04 25.28
C LYS A 475 15.80 16.27 26.11
N SER A 476 15.91 15.66 27.30
CA SER A 476 16.99 15.90 28.25
C SER A 476 17.94 14.72 28.48
N THR A 477 17.65 13.54 27.91
CA THR A 477 18.39 12.31 28.22
C THR A 477 18.95 11.59 27.00
N SER A 478 18.70 12.13 25.81
CA SER A 478 19.30 11.63 24.58
C SER A 478 20.74 12.10 24.42
N LYS A 479 21.62 11.20 23.99
CA LYS A 479 22.96 11.52 23.45
C LYS A 479 22.90 11.41 21.93
N ILE A 480 23.39 12.43 21.23
CA ILE A 480 23.45 12.45 19.78
C ILE A 480 24.80 11.91 19.31
N CYS A 481 24.80 11.18 18.20
CA CYS A 481 26.01 10.70 17.56
C CYS A 481 26.84 11.88 16.98
N PRO A 482 28.15 11.74 16.79
CA PRO A 482 28.99 12.85 16.33
C PRO A 482 28.73 13.25 14.87
N ASN A 483 28.30 12.30 14.02
CA ASN A 483 27.98 12.53 12.61
C ASN A 483 26.60 11.97 12.29
N THR A 484 25.60 12.84 12.15
CA THR A 484 24.22 12.43 11.83
C THR A 484 24.09 11.84 10.43
N SER A 485 24.98 12.21 9.51
CA SER A 485 24.92 11.77 8.11
C SER A 485 25.47 10.37 7.87
N SER A 486 26.31 9.83 8.77
CA SER A 486 26.78 8.44 8.67
C SER A 486 25.82 7.41 9.29
N TYR A 487 24.72 7.86 9.88
CA TYR A 487 23.71 7.00 10.52
C TYR A 487 22.47 6.86 9.64
N LEU A 488 21.98 5.63 9.47
CA LEU A 488 20.73 5.38 8.76
C LEU A 488 19.52 5.83 9.58
N PHE A 489 19.54 5.58 10.89
CA PHE A 489 18.42 5.85 11.80
C PHE A 489 18.70 7.05 12.71
N TRP A 490 17.75 7.97 12.76
CA TRP A 490 17.77 9.09 13.70
C TRP A 490 17.44 8.63 15.10
N ASP A 491 16.22 8.12 15.31
CA ASP A 491 15.77 7.57 16.57
C ASP A 491 15.52 6.06 16.45
N GLY A 492 14.84 5.47 17.43
CA GLY A 492 14.58 4.04 17.45
C GLY A 492 13.72 3.54 16.29
N MET A 493 13.04 4.43 15.55
CA MET A 493 12.06 4.11 14.51
C MET A 493 12.35 4.76 13.16
N HIS A 494 12.82 6.01 13.16
CA HIS A 494 12.79 6.87 11.99
C HIS A 494 14.20 7.07 11.37
N PRO A 495 14.29 7.15 10.04
CA PRO A 495 15.52 7.54 9.34
C PRO A 495 16.06 8.93 9.71
N THR A 496 17.37 9.11 9.51
CA THR A 496 17.98 10.45 9.49
C THR A 496 17.55 11.25 8.28
N GLN A 497 17.74 12.58 8.31
CA GLN A 497 17.52 13.44 7.16
C GLN A 497 18.30 12.93 5.93
N ARG A 498 19.57 12.54 6.13
CA ARG A 498 20.42 11.98 5.08
C ARG A 498 19.87 10.67 4.51
N ALA A 499 19.36 9.79 5.39
CA ALA A 499 18.71 8.56 4.96
C ALA A 499 17.41 8.82 4.19
N TYR A 500 16.56 9.73 4.67
CA TYR A 500 15.37 10.14 3.93
C TYR A 500 15.72 10.71 2.56
N GLU A 501 16.77 11.52 2.44
CA GLU A 501 17.24 12.02 1.15
C GLU A 501 17.58 10.89 0.17
N THR A 502 18.41 9.93 0.61
CA THR A 502 18.85 8.81 -0.22
C THR A 502 17.66 7.94 -0.64
N ILE A 503 16.82 7.56 0.32
CA ILE A 503 15.64 6.71 0.10
C ILE A 503 14.71 7.35 -0.92
N ASN A 504 14.37 8.61 -0.73
CA ASN A 504 13.38 9.28 -1.59
C ASN A 504 13.96 9.63 -2.95
N LYS A 505 15.28 9.81 -3.07
CA LYS A 505 15.93 9.93 -4.39
C LYS A 505 15.78 8.63 -5.19
N ALA A 506 15.99 7.48 -4.56
CA ALA A 506 15.78 6.18 -5.19
C ALA A 506 14.31 5.95 -5.56
N LEU A 507 13.38 6.20 -4.64
CA LEU A 507 11.93 6.09 -4.91
C LEU A 507 11.49 6.95 -6.10
N VAL A 508 11.92 8.20 -6.16
CA VAL A 508 11.52 9.11 -7.25
C VAL A 508 12.13 8.71 -8.57
N THR A 509 13.40 8.27 -8.56
CA THR A 509 14.06 7.73 -9.77
C THR A 509 13.26 6.56 -10.34
N GLU A 510 12.77 5.67 -9.48
CA GLU A 510 11.99 4.51 -9.87
C GLU A 510 10.56 4.87 -10.31
N TYR A 511 9.85 5.76 -9.60
CA TYR A 511 8.39 5.87 -9.76
C TYR A 511 7.88 7.20 -10.34
N ALA A 512 8.68 8.27 -10.40
CA ALA A 512 8.16 9.57 -10.83
C ALA A 512 7.75 9.61 -12.31
N HIS A 513 8.40 8.83 -13.16
CA HIS A 513 8.01 8.71 -14.56
C HIS A 513 6.62 8.09 -14.74
N VAL A 514 6.15 7.31 -13.76
CA VAL A 514 4.78 6.77 -13.70
C VAL A 514 3.85 7.86 -13.19
N LEU A 515 4.16 8.47 -12.04
CA LEU A 515 3.31 9.49 -11.39
C LEU A 515 3.13 10.79 -12.19
N SER A 516 4.02 11.07 -13.14
CA SER A 516 3.97 12.28 -13.99
C SER A 516 3.10 12.10 -15.25
N LYS A 517 2.67 10.88 -15.56
CA LYS A 517 1.69 10.58 -16.61
C LYS A 517 0.30 10.91 -16.07
#